data_AF-A0A812NMV9-F1
#
_entry.id   AF-A0A812NMV9-F1
#
_cell.length_a   1.000
_cell.length_b   1.000
_cell.length_c   1.000
_cell.angle_alpha   90.00
_cell.angle_beta   90.00
_cell.angle_gamma   90.00
#
_symmetry.space_group_name_H-M   'P 1'
#
loop_
_entity.id
_entity.type
_entity.pdbx_description
1 polymer ?
#
loop_
_entity_poly.entity_id
_entity_poly.type
_entity_poly.pdbx_seq_one_letter_code
_entity_poly.pdbx_strand_id
1 'polypeptide(L)'
;MRGKLHKRGTATFKRPGPLPHALSLGLRDSLLDNGESDEKQHGELSAVSTFITTRFKVSGLGCHLLQLAPKPLSHKPLAGLLVEPRYRRVALLFPAFHPWIALLRLSLLTSYKVRVSLIFLKLCTAASTSALFFTSSSPGPDSDPNCKKPQTLVAQLVQNTVVGVVSALLGDMIVFALFLVQNRSPIEKDWTEQSKRWQLRVWKCRAVAFWLIWLVYSLVCLVYTMLFLANVRLVDAHGWLMSTGMSLLQDLVILPLFLALALGLMASVALLSKGIRRRTGC
;
A
#
# COMPACT_ATOMS: atom_id res chain seq x y z
N MET A 1 25.23 -62.07 8.23
CA MET A 1 25.63 -60.67 8.50
C MET A 1 26.48 -60.15 7.34
N ARG A 2 25.93 -59.32 6.45
CA ARG A 2 26.68 -58.62 5.39
C ARG A 2 26.26 -57.16 5.39
N GLY A 3 27.13 -56.30 5.92
CA GLY A 3 26.96 -54.85 5.93
C GLY A 3 27.25 -54.25 4.56
N LYS A 4 26.30 -53.49 4.01
CA LYS A 4 26.51 -52.67 2.81
C LYS A 4 27.10 -51.33 3.24
N LEU A 5 28.38 -51.11 2.93
CA LEU A 5 29.04 -49.80 2.99
C LEU A 5 28.44 -48.88 1.93
N HIS A 6 27.78 -47.80 2.37
CA HIS A 6 27.30 -46.74 1.48
C HIS A 6 28.46 -45.81 1.13
N LYS A 7 28.90 -45.85 -0.14
CA LYS A 7 29.90 -44.92 -0.70
C LYS A 7 29.41 -43.47 -0.54
N ARG A 8 30.15 -42.65 0.20
CA ARG A 8 30.03 -41.18 0.22
C ARG A 8 30.50 -40.64 -1.13
N GLY A 9 29.59 -40.07 -1.90
CA GLY A 9 29.94 -39.25 -3.07
C GLY A 9 30.53 -37.92 -2.60
N THR A 10 31.77 -37.65 -3.00
CA THR A 10 32.44 -36.36 -2.87
C THR A 10 31.76 -35.33 -3.77
N ALA A 11 31.04 -34.39 -3.18
CA ALA A 11 30.48 -33.24 -3.88
C ALA A 11 31.61 -32.25 -4.24
N THR A 12 31.91 -32.13 -5.51
CA THR A 12 32.83 -31.13 -6.06
C THR A 12 32.22 -29.74 -5.96
N PHE A 13 32.80 -28.91 -5.09
CA PHE A 13 32.47 -27.50 -4.87
C PHE A 13 32.90 -26.67 -6.09
N LYS A 14 31.94 -26.22 -6.90
CA LYS A 14 32.15 -25.34 -8.05
C LYS A 14 32.25 -23.89 -7.55
N ARG A 15 33.43 -23.27 -7.66
CA ARG A 15 33.65 -21.86 -7.26
C ARG A 15 32.80 -20.90 -8.12
N PRO A 16 32.22 -19.84 -7.53
CA PRO A 16 31.62 -18.75 -8.30
C PRO A 16 32.72 -17.95 -9.02
N GLY A 17 32.48 -17.66 -10.31
CA GLY A 17 33.37 -16.85 -11.15
C GLY A 17 33.38 -15.36 -10.76
N PRO A 18 34.35 -14.59 -11.28
CA PRO A 18 34.55 -13.19 -10.93
C PRO A 18 33.43 -12.30 -11.45
N LEU A 19 32.98 -11.36 -10.61
CA LEU A 19 32.05 -10.29 -10.96
C LEU A 19 32.70 -9.31 -11.95
N PRO A 20 31.98 -8.88 -13.01
CA PRO A 20 32.43 -7.79 -13.86
C PRO A 20 32.23 -6.43 -13.17
N HIS A 21 33.30 -5.64 -13.17
CA HIS A 21 33.31 -4.21 -12.87
C HIS A 21 32.50 -3.45 -13.92
N ALA A 22 31.48 -2.70 -13.49
CA ALA A 22 30.89 -1.62 -14.27
C ALA A 22 30.28 -0.57 -13.33
N LEU A 23 31.16 0.28 -12.80
CA LEU A 23 30.82 1.55 -12.17
C LEU A 23 31.06 2.61 -13.26
N SER A 24 29.99 3.11 -13.88
CA SER A 24 30.06 4.32 -14.72
C SER A 24 29.05 5.33 -14.19
N LEU A 25 29.61 6.33 -13.54
CA LEU A 25 28.97 7.60 -13.19
C LEU A 25 28.50 8.30 -14.47
N GLY A 26 27.23 8.70 -14.50
CA GLY A 26 26.66 9.59 -15.50
C GLY A 26 25.76 10.60 -14.79
N LEU A 27 26.38 11.65 -14.24
CA LEU A 27 25.72 12.78 -13.58
C LEU A 27 26.00 14.04 -14.43
N ARG A 28 25.12 14.30 -15.39
CA ARG A 28 25.00 15.49 -16.27
C ARG A 28 23.73 15.27 -17.10
N ASP A 29 22.78 16.16 -17.32
CA ASP A 29 22.64 17.59 -17.09
C ASP A 29 21.15 17.88 -16.81
N SER A 30 20.87 18.82 -15.92
CA SER A 30 19.57 19.46 -15.78
C SER A 30 19.69 20.88 -16.33
N LEU A 31 18.98 21.21 -17.41
CA LEU A 31 18.45 22.56 -17.66
C LEU A 31 17.60 22.62 -18.93
N LEU A 32 16.41 23.20 -18.75
CA LEU A 32 15.49 23.80 -19.72
C LEU A 32 14.65 22.84 -20.58
N ASP A 33 13.39 22.64 -20.18
CA ASP A 33 12.29 23.13 -21.02
C ASP A 33 11.05 23.45 -20.18
N ASN A 34 10.52 24.65 -20.38
CA ASN A 34 9.32 25.19 -19.73
C ASN A 34 8.27 25.35 -20.83
N GLY A 35 7.31 24.43 -20.90
CA GLY A 35 6.21 24.59 -21.83
C GLY A 35 5.31 23.38 -21.98
N GLU A 36 4.62 22.94 -20.92
CA GLU A 36 3.46 22.07 -21.14
C GLU A 36 2.51 22.09 -19.94
N SER A 37 1.42 22.85 -20.07
CA SER A 37 0.44 23.04 -18.98
C SER A 37 -0.92 22.37 -19.23
N ASP A 38 -1.09 21.63 -20.34
CA ASP A 38 -2.34 20.91 -20.63
C ASP A 38 -2.21 19.38 -20.67
N GLU A 39 -0.99 18.80 -20.68
CA GLU A 39 -0.79 17.34 -20.65
C GLU A 39 -0.70 16.74 -19.23
N LYS A 40 -0.78 17.56 -18.17
CA LYS A 40 -0.71 17.06 -16.78
C LYS A 40 -1.98 16.36 -16.30
N GLN A 41 -3.14 16.66 -16.88
CA GLN A 41 -4.41 16.15 -16.36
C GLN A 41 -4.72 14.72 -16.80
N HIS A 42 -4.15 14.25 -17.93
CA HIS A 42 -4.34 12.88 -18.40
C HIS A 42 -3.40 11.88 -17.70
N GLY A 43 -2.22 12.32 -17.26
CA GLY A 43 -1.25 11.51 -16.50
C GLY A 43 -1.75 11.13 -15.10
N GLU A 44 -2.51 11.99 -14.43
CA GLU A 44 -3.02 11.72 -13.07
C GLU A 44 -4.05 10.58 -13.05
N LEU A 45 -4.92 10.48 -14.07
CA LEU A 45 -5.89 9.37 -14.20
C LEU A 45 -5.20 8.02 -14.45
N SER A 46 -4.10 8.00 -15.21
CA SER A 46 -3.31 6.79 -15.46
C SER A 46 -2.54 6.33 -14.22
N ALA A 47 -2.00 7.28 -13.44
CA ALA A 47 -1.34 6.99 -12.17
C ALA A 47 -2.32 6.43 -11.12
N VAL A 48 -3.54 6.96 -11.03
CA VAL A 48 -4.59 6.45 -10.14
C VAL A 48 -5.04 5.04 -10.53
N SER A 49 -5.19 4.76 -11.83
CA SER A 49 -5.53 3.41 -12.33
C SER A 49 -4.41 2.38 -12.04
N THR A 50 -3.16 2.78 -12.27
CA THR A 50 -1.98 1.95 -11.97
C THR A 50 -1.89 1.67 -10.47
N PHE A 51 -2.14 2.69 -9.64
CA PHE A 51 -2.12 2.62 -8.19
C PHE A 51 -3.19 1.65 -7.64
N ILE A 52 -4.43 1.76 -8.11
CA ILE A 52 -5.52 0.81 -7.78
C ILE A 52 -5.09 -0.61 -8.17
N THR A 53 -4.52 -0.78 -9.37
CA THR A 53 -4.07 -2.09 -9.85
C THR A 53 -2.92 -2.67 -9.02
N THR A 54 -1.95 -1.86 -8.56
CA THR A 54 -0.89 -2.31 -7.64
C THR A 54 -1.39 -2.63 -6.23
N ARG A 55 -2.32 -1.84 -5.68
CA ARG A 55 -3.01 -2.15 -4.41
C ARG A 55 -3.78 -3.47 -4.52
N PHE A 56 -4.41 -3.73 -5.67
CA PHE A 56 -5.07 -5.00 -5.98
C PHE A 56 -4.10 -6.16 -6.19
N LYS A 57 -2.91 -5.93 -6.77
CA LYS A 57 -1.89 -6.96 -7.01
C LYS A 57 -1.15 -7.36 -5.73
N VAL A 58 -0.92 -6.42 -4.80
CA VAL A 58 -0.43 -6.72 -3.45
C VAL A 58 -1.52 -7.42 -2.61
N SER A 59 -2.78 -7.02 -2.81
CA SER A 59 -3.94 -7.79 -2.35
C SER A 59 -4.20 -9.05 -3.18
N GLY A 60 -3.34 -9.38 -4.15
CA GLY A 60 -3.41 -10.57 -5.01
C GLY A 60 -3.11 -11.87 -4.26
N LEU A 61 -2.56 -11.77 -3.05
CA LEU A 61 -2.65 -12.83 -2.03
C LEU A 61 -4.10 -13.17 -1.64
N GLY A 62 -5.04 -12.26 -1.90
CA GLY A 62 -6.49 -12.44 -1.74
C GLY A 62 -7.11 -13.42 -2.74
N CYS A 63 -6.54 -13.60 -3.94
CA CYS A 63 -7.01 -14.63 -4.87
C CYS A 63 -6.69 -16.04 -4.36
N HIS A 64 -5.56 -16.23 -3.67
CA HIS A 64 -5.27 -17.48 -2.97
C HIS A 64 -6.07 -17.63 -1.66
N LEU A 65 -6.44 -16.54 -0.99
CA LEU A 65 -7.32 -16.58 0.19
C LEU A 65 -8.78 -16.86 -0.15
N LEU A 66 -9.23 -16.58 -1.39
CA LEU A 66 -10.53 -17.04 -1.92
C LEU A 66 -10.58 -18.57 -2.11
N GLN A 67 -9.43 -19.26 -2.17
CA GLN A 67 -9.38 -20.73 -2.14
C GLN A 67 -9.46 -21.32 -0.72
N LEU A 68 -9.26 -20.50 0.32
CA LEU A 68 -9.45 -20.89 1.72
C LEU A 68 -10.83 -20.48 2.26
N ALA A 69 -11.78 -20.18 1.38
CA ALA A 69 -13.18 -20.18 1.77
C ALA A 69 -13.52 -21.58 2.33
N PRO A 70 -14.14 -21.67 3.52
CA PRO A 70 -14.49 -22.95 4.14
C PRO A 70 -15.25 -23.81 3.14
N LYS A 71 -14.91 -25.11 3.09
CA LYS A 71 -15.59 -26.12 2.25
C LYS A 71 -17.10 -25.89 2.33
N PRO A 72 -17.80 -25.83 1.19
CA PRO A 72 -19.21 -25.45 1.15
C PRO A 72 -19.99 -26.37 2.08
N LEU A 73 -20.50 -25.80 3.18
CA LEU A 73 -21.46 -26.49 4.03
C LEU A 73 -22.70 -26.76 3.17
N SER A 74 -22.89 -28.05 2.88
CA SER A 74 -24.16 -28.74 2.61
C SER A 74 -25.21 -27.92 1.85
N HIS A 75 -25.25 -28.15 0.53
CA HIS A 75 -26.40 -28.00 -0.39
C HIS A 75 -27.66 -27.31 0.18
N LYS A 76 -27.58 -26.00 0.44
CA LYS A 76 -28.78 -25.15 0.40
C LYS A 76 -28.88 -24.58 -1.02
N PRO A 77 -30.06 -24.62 -1.65
CA PRO A 77 -30.22 -24.26 -3.06
C PRO A 77 -29.75 -22.82 -3.31
N LEU A 78 -28.80 -22.70 -4.25
CA LEU A 78 -28.21 -21.45 -4.75
C LEU A 78 -29.24 -20.43 -5.27
N ALA A 79 -30.51 -20.83 -5.39
CA ALA A 79 -31.63 -19.98 -5.78
C ALA A 79 -31.87 -18.80 -4.82
N GLY A 80 -31.59 -18.96 -3.52
CA GLY A 80 -31.74 -17.87 -2.54
C GLY A 80 -30.70 -16.75 -2.66
N LEU A 81 -29.56 -17.01 -3.32
CA LEU A 81 -28.43 -16.08 -3.37
C LEU A 81 -28.58 -14.99 -4.47
N LEU A 82 -29.53 -15.19 -5.39
CA LEU A 82 -29.87 -14.22 -6.44
C LEU A 82 -30.90 -13.18 -5.99
N VAL A 83 -31.70 -13.47 -4.96
CA VAL A 83 -32.76 -12.58 -4.43
C VAL A 83 -32.27 -11.75 -3.24
N GLU A 84 -31.09 -12.07 -2.73
CA GLU A 84 -30.48 -11.30 -1.65
C GLU A 84 -30.21 -9.84 -2.05
N PRO A 85 -30.55 -8.88 -1.18
CA PRO A 85 -30.43 -7.48 -1.51
C PRO A 85 -28.97 -7.07 -1.66
N ARG A 86 -28.71 -6.20 -2.64
CA ARG A 86 -27.36 -5.77 -3.08
C ARG A 86 -26.46 -5.33 -1.92
N TYR A 87 -27.04 -4.75 -0.86
CA TYR A 87 -26.29 -4.28 0.31
C TYR A 87 -25.60 -5.41 1.10
N ARG A 88 -26.14 -6.63 1.13
CA ARG A 88 -25.53 -7.73 1.91
C ARG A 88 -24.20 -8.18 1.31
N ARG A 89 -24.07 -8.14 -0.02
CA ARG A 89 -22.81 -8.43 -0.73
C ARG A 89 -21.74 -7.40 -0.40
N VAL A 90 -22.12 -6.12 -0.39
CA VAL A 90 -21.21 -5.01 -0.01
C VAL A 90 -20.80 -5.16 1.46
N ALA A 91 -21.75 -5.46 2.36
CA ALA A 91 -21.48 -5.68 3.78
C ALA A 91 -20.54 -6.86 4.05
N LEU A 92 -20.57 -7.91 3.22
CA LEU A 92 -19.63 -9.04 3.31
C LEU A 92 -18.24 -8.70 2.75
N LEU A 93 -18.16 -7.86 1.71
CA LEU A 93 -16.90 -7.44 1.10
C LEU A 93 -16.18 -6.37 1.91
N PHE A 94 -16.91 -5.47 2.57
CA PHE A 94 -16.33 -4.35 3.31
C PHE A 94 -15.29 -4.78 4.37
N PRO A 95 -15.54 -5.78 5.24
CA PRO A 95 -14.54 -6.32 6.17
C PRO A 95 -13.29 -6.90 5.50
N ALA A 96 -13.38 -7.31 4.23
CA ALA A 96 -12.24 -7.84 3.49
C ALA A 96 -11.29 -6.73 3.02
N PHE A 97 -11.79 -5.52 2.78
CA PHE A 97 -11.00 -4.38 2.31
C PHE A 97 -10.64 -3.39 3.43
N HIS A 98 -11.35 -3.42 4.56
CA HIS A 98 -11.09 -2.48 5.65
C HIS A 98 -9.73 -2.77 6.31
N PRO A 99 -8.75 -1.86 6.24
CA PRO A 99 -7.37 -2.13 6.66
C PRO A 99 -7.27 -2.50 8.13
N TRP A 100 -8.14 -1.95 8.99
CA TRP A 100 -8.14 -2.25 10.43
C TRP A 100 -8.75 -3.61 10.74
N ILE A 101 -9.75 -4.05 9.95
CA ILE A 101 -10.31 -5.40 10.12
C ILE A 101 -9.31 -6.42 9.58
N ALA A 102 -8.57 -6.07 8.53
CA ALA A 102 -7.46 -6.87 8.03
C ALA A 102 -6.34 -7.04 9.09
N LEU A 103 -6.13 -6.08 10.01
CA LEU A 103 -5.23 -6.27 11.15
C LEU A 103 -5.65 -7.42 12.05
N LEU A 104 -6.96 -7.53 12.31
CA LEU A 104 -7.54 -8.54 13.20
C LEU A 104 -7.51 -9.93 12.58
N ARG A 105 -7.42 -10.04 11.25
CA ARG A 105 -7.23 -11.33 10.57
C ARG A 105 -5.84 -11.87 10.86
N LEU A 106 -5.73 -12.83 11.77
CA LEU A 106 -4.51 -13.58 12.05
C LEU A 106 -3.95 -14.17 10.75
N SER A 107 -2.89 -13.57 10.22
CA SER A 107 -2.11 -14.18 9.14
C SER A 107 -0.84 -14.74 9.75
N LEU A 108 -0.61 -16.03 9.55
CA LEU A 108 0.61 -16.71 9.98
C LEU A 108 1.88 -16.11 9.33
N LEU A 109 1.71 -15.41 8.20
CA LEU A 109 2.82 -14.89 7.39
C LEU A 109 3.26 -13.48 7.82
N THR A 110 2.42 -12.69 8.48
CA THR A 110 2.74 -11.33 8.89
C THR A 110 2.46 -11.16 10.38
N SER A 111 3.49 -10.82 11.15
CA SER A 111 3.32 -10.55 12.58
C SER A 111 2.41 -9.34 12.80
N TYR A 112 1.51 -9.42 13.78
CA TYR A 112 0.66 -8.32 14.22
C TYR A 112 1.45 -7.02 14.44
N LYS A 113 2.63 -7.11 15.06
CA LYS A 113 3.51 -5.97 15.34
C LYS A 113 3.85 -5.16 14.08
N VAL A 114 4.19 -5.84 12.99
CA VAL A 114 4.55 -5.21 11.72
C VAL A 114 3.38 -4.43 11.16
N ARG A 115 2.18 -5.00 11.21
CA ARG A 115 0.99 -4.37 10.63
C ARG A 115 0.60 -3.11 11.40
N VAL A 116 0.64 -3.17 12.73
CA VAL A 116 0.41 -1.99 13.58
C VAL A 116 1.45 -0.91 13.30
N SER A 117 2.72 -1.28 13.17
CA SER A 117 3.80 -0.36 12.81
C SER A 117 3.58 0.29 11.44
N LEU A 118 3.15 -0.46 10.42
CA LEU A 118 2.87 0.11 9.09
C LEU A 118 1.68 1.08 9.11
N ILE A 119 0.65 0.82 9.91
CA ILE A 119 -0.46 1.77 10.09
C ILE A 119 0.02 3.03 10.80
N PHE A 120 0.74 2.87 11.91
CA PHE A 120 1.32 4.01 12.62
C PHE A 120 2.20 4.86 11.70
N LEU A 121 3.03 4.23 10.87
CA LEU A 121 3.86 4.90 9.88
C LEU A 121 3.02 5.69 8.87
N LYS A 122 1.91 5.13 8.40
CA LYS A 122 0.98 5.80 7.48
C LYS A 122 0.33 7.02 8.13
N LEU A 123 -0.04 6.93 9.41
CA LEU A 123 -0.56 8.06 10.18
C LEU A 123 0.49 9.17 10.32
N CYS A 124 1.71 8.82 10.73
CA CYS A 124 2.81 9.79 10.89
C CYS A 124 3.19 10.44 9.55
N THR A 125 3.22 9.64 8.47
CA THR A 125 3.50 10.15 7.14
C THR A 125 2.44 11.16 6.72
N ALA A 126 1.16 10.79 6.79
CA ALA A 126 0.06 11.67 6.43
C ALA A 126 0.08 13.00 7.21
N ALA A 127 0.36 12.94 8.52
CA ALA A 127 0.49 14.13 9.37
C ALA A 127 1.70 15.01 8.99
N SER A 128 2.85 14.40 8.69
CA SER A 128 4.07 15.13 8.30
C SER A 128 3.98 15.72 6.89
N THR A 129 3.40 15.00 5.94
CA THR A 129 3.26 15.49 4.56
C THR A 129 2.22 16.59 4.47
N SER A 130 1.08 16.46 5.16
CA SER A 130 0.11 17.57 5.24
C SER A 130 0.75 18.81 5.86
N ALA A 131 1.52 18.67 6.96
CA ALA A 131 2.25 19.77 7.57
C ALA A 131 3.23 20.44 6.58
N LEU A 132 3.90 19.64 5.74
CA LEU A 132 4.82 20.14 4.71
C LEU A 132 4.12 21.00 3.68
N PHE A 133 2.97 20.55 3.18
CA PHE A 133 2.21 21.31 2.20
C PHE A 133 1.56 22.57 2.79
N PHE A 134 1.16 22.55 4.07
CA PHE A 134 0.69 23.75 4.77
C PHE A 134 1.84 24.76 4.95
N THR A 135 3.05 24.29 5.27
CA THR A 135 4.24 25.14 5.39
C THR A 135 4.59 25.78 4.05
N SER A 136 4.58 25.02 2.94
CA SER A 136 4.88 25.55 1.61
C SER A 136 3.82 26.50 1.07
N SER A 137 2.60 26.46 1.60
CA SER A 137 1.49 27.33 1.17
C SER A 137 1.37 28.62 1.99
N SER A 138 2.20 28.79 3.03
CA SER A 138 2.22 30.01 3.83
C SER A 138 3.07 31.08 3.12
N PRO A 139 2.54 32.28 2.85
CA PRO A 139 3.34 33.38 2.32
C PRO A 139 4.48 33.71 3.29
N GLY A 140 5.71 33.76 2.78
CA GLY A 140 6.87 34.22 3.52
C GLY A 140 6.85 35.75 3.70
N PRO A 141 7.73 36.31 4.55
CA PRO A 141 7.80 37.75 4.77
C PRO A 141 8.07 38.55 3.48
N ASP A 142 8.75 37.94 2.49
CA ASP A 142 9.12 38.55 1.22
C ASP A 142 8.19 38.20 0.05
N SER A 143 7.02 37.60 0.31
CA SER A 143 6.07 37.27 -0.76
C SER A 143 5.47 38.52 -1.39
N ASP A 144 5.36 38.53 -2.73
CA ASP A 144 4.77 39.64 -3.50
C ASP A 144 3.42 40.08 -2.89
N PRO A 145 3.23 41.37 -2.58
CA PRO A 145 1.96 41.88 -2.02
C PRO A 145 0.75 41.61 -2.92
N ASN A 146 0.96 41.32 -4.21
CA ASN A 146 -0.10 40.95 -5.15
C ASN A 146 -0.47 39.45 -5.11
N CYS A 147 0.28 38.62 -4.37
CA CYS A 147 -0.01 37.20 -4.19
C CYS A 147 -1.23 37.01 -3.26
N LYS A 148 -2.44 37.12 -3.82
CA LYS A 148 -3.68 36.86 -3.10
C LYS A 148 -3.94 35.36 -3.07
N LYS A 149 -4.13 34.80 -1.87
CA LYS A 149 -4.61 33.42 -1.72
C LYS A 149 -5.90 33.26 -2.54
N PRO A 150 -6.08 32.13 -3.26
CA PRO A 150 -7.31 31.90 -4.01
C PRO A 150 -8.50 31.96 -3.05
N GLN A 151 -9.39 32.93 -3.29
CA GLN A 151 -10.57 33.14 -2.45
C GLN A 151 -11.71 32.15 -2.75
N THR A 152 -11.63 31.46 -3.89
CA THR A 152 -12.66 30.50 -4.28
C THR A 152 -12.49 29.21 -3.49
N LEU A 153 -13.56 28.78 -2.82
CA LEU A 153 -13.60 27.52 -2.06
C LEU A 153 -13.20 26.31 -2.91
N VAL A 154 -13.55 26.34 -4.21
CA VAL A 154 -13.21 25.26 -5.16
C VAL A 154 -11.71 25.17 -5.39
N ALA A 155 -11.00 26.28 -5.57
CA ALA A 155 -9.56 26.26 -5.77
C ALA A 155 -8.83 25.74 -4.53
N GLN A 156 -9.28 26.15 -3.33
CA GLN A 156 -8.77 25.62 -2.07
C GLN A 156 -9.02 24.12 -1.93
N LEU A 157 -10.23 23.66 -2.28
CA LEU A 157 -10.59 22.25 -2.24
C LEU A 157 -9.72 21.42 -3.19
N VAL A 158 -9.51 21.89 -4.42
CA VAL A 158 -8.66 21.20 -5.41
C VAL A 158 -7.22 21.14 -4.94
N GLN A 159 -6.65 22.25 -4.48
CA GLN A 159 -5.28 22.28 -3.95
C GLN A 159 -5.11 21.30 -2.78
N ASN A 160 -6.02 21.34 -1.81
CA ASN A 160 -6.00 20.42 -0.67
C ASN A 160 -6.16 18.96 -1.09
N THR A 161 -6.98 18.70 -2.12
CA THR A 161 -7.18 17.35 -2.65
C THR A 161 -5.91 16.83 -3.33
N VAL A 162 -5.28 17.61 -4.19
CA VAL A 162 -4.02 17.22 -4.88
C VAL A 162 -2.91 16.96 -3.87
N VAL A 163 -2.77 17.86 -2.89
CA VAL A 163 -1.84 17.71 -1.76
C VAL A 163 -2.09 16.40 -1.00
N GLY A 164 -3.35 16.11 -0.69
CA GLY A 164 -3.76 14.88 -0.02
C GLY A 164 -3.42 13.63 -0.84
N VAL A 165 -3.69 13.66 -2.15
CA VAL A 165 -3.39 12.54 -3.07
C VAL A 165 -1.89 12.29 -3.16
N VAL A 166 -1.08 13.33 -3.41
CA VAL A 166 0.39 13.21 -3.50
C VAL A 166 0.96 12.69 -2.18
N SER A 167 0.47 13.21 -1.05
CA SER A 167 0.84 12.74 0.30
C SER A 167 0.52 11.26 0.49
N ALA A 168 -0.67 10.82 0.08
CA ALA A 168 -1.10 9.43 0.20
C ALA A 168 -0.24 8.50 -0.66
N LEU A 169 0.12 8.90 -1.88
CA LEU A 169 1.00 8.14 -2.78
C LEU A 169 2.41 7.99 -2.19
N LEU A 170 2.97 9.07 -1.64
CA LEU A 170 4.29 9.03 -0.99
C LEU A 170 4.27 8.10 0.23
N GLY A 171 3.26 8.20 1.08
CA GLY A 171 3.10 7.30 2.23
C GLY A 171 2.93 5.85 1.82
N ASP A 172 2.14 5.58 0.79
CA ASP A 172 1.94 4.24 0.26
C ASP A 172 3.21 3.66 -0.38
N MET A 173 4.01 4.48 -1.08
CA MET A 173 5.31 4.05 -1.63
C MET A 173 6.26 3.57 -0.52
N ILE A 174 6.32 4.31 0.59
CA ILE A 174 7.20 3.99 1.71
C ILE A 174 6.72 2.73 2.43
N VAL A 175 5.41 2.63 2.68
CA VAL A 175 4.78 1.42 3.24
C VAL A 175 5.01 0.22 2.32
N PHE A 176 4.91 0.39 1.01
CA PHE A 176 5.15 -0.65 0.03
C PHE A 176 6.62 -1.09 0.02
N ALA A 177 7.57 -0.16 0.04
CA ALA A 177 9.00 -0.48 0.13
C ALA A 177 9.31 -1.30 1.40
N LEU A 178 8.78 -0.90 2.56
CA LEU A 178 8.89 -1.64 3.81
C LEU A 178 8.21 -3.02 3.75
N PHE A 179 7.09 -3.12 3.04
CA PHE A 179 6.42 -4.40 2.81
C PHE A 179 7.25 -5.34 1.93
N LEU A 180 7.95 -4.82 0.91
CA LEU A 180 8.87 -5.62 0.09
C LEU A 180 10.04 -6.19 0.92
N VAL A 181 10.57 -5.42 1.87
CA VAL A 181 11.60 -5.88 2.81
C VAL A 181 11.07 -7.03 3.69
N GLN A 182 9.79 -6.97 4.05
CA GLN A 182 9.10 -7.94 4.89
C GLN A 182 8.64 -9.20 4.16
N ASN A 183 8.47 -9.16 2.84
CA ASN A 183 7.85 -10.25 2.10
C ASN A 183 8.70 -11.53 2.20
N ARG A 184 8.14 -12.54 2.88
CA ARG A 184 8.73 -13.87 3.03
C ARG A 184 7.98 -14.81 2.10
N SER A 185 8.58 -15.15 0.97
CA SER A 185 8.07 -16.25 0.16
C SER A 185 8.40 -17.59 0.85
N PRO A 186 7.41 -18.45 1.14
CA PRO A 186 7.69 -19.81 1.54
C PRO A 186 8.30 -20.53 0.34
N ILE A 187 9.55 -20.97 0.48
CA ILE A 187 10.21 -21.81 -0.53
C ILE A 187 10.08 -23.24 -0.04
N GLU A 188 9.22 -24.01 -0.71
CA GLU A 188 9.05 -25.44 -0.52
C GLU A 188 10.27 -26.14 -1.14
N LYS A 189 11.24 -26.48 -0.30
CA LYS A 189 12.48 -27.16 -0.70
C LYS A 189 12.93 -28.09 0.41
N ASP A 190 13.60 -29.18 0.05
CA ASP A 190 14.33 -30.01 1.01
C ASP A 190 15.50 -29.19 1.60
N TRP A 191 15.30 -28.64 2.79
CA TRP A 191 16.27 -27.77 3.43
C TRP A 191 17.42 -28.58 4.05
N THR A 192 18.65 -28.31 3.60
CA THR A 192 19.84 -28.68 4.36
C THR A 192 19.97 -27.79 5.60
N GLU A 193 20.49 -28.33 6.71
CA GLU A 193 20.65 -27.60 7.98
C GLU A 193 21.46 -26.30 7.82
N GLN A 194 22.46 -26.29 6.94
CA GLN A 194 23.26 -25.09 6.65
C GLN A 194 22.42 -24.00 5.94
N SER A 195 21.63 -24.38 4.93
CA SER A 195 20.76 -23.44 4.20
C SER A 195 19.70 -22.83 5.11
N LYS A 196 19.12 -23.65 6.01
CA LYS A 196 18.16 -23.20 7.02
C LYS A 196 18.75 -22.13 7.93
N ARG A 197 19.96 -22.34 8.46
CA ARG A 197 20.65 -21.36 9.32
C ARG A 197 20.96 -20.05 8.60
N TRP A 198 21.35 -20.12 7.32
CA TRP A 198 21.59 -18.92 6.52
C TRP A 198 20.29 -18.15 6.26
N GLN A 199 19.22 -18.83 5.87
CA GLN A 199 17.90 -18.23 5.64
C GLN A 199 17.37 -17.54 6.91
N LEU A 200 17.50 -18.18 8.07
CA LEU A 200 17.11 -17.59 9.35
C LEU A 200 17.92 -16.33 9.67
N ARG A 201 19.22 -16.29 9.36
CA ARG A 201 20.05 -15.08 9.53
C ARG A 201 19.60 -13.96 8.60
N VAL A 202 19.30 -14.25 7.34
CA VAL A 202 18.76 -13.27 6.38
C VAL A 202 17.42 -12.71 6.87
N TRP A 203 16.52 -13.56 7.36
CA TRP A 203 15.24 -13.11 7.91
C TRP A 203 15.38 -12.25 9.16
N LYS A 204 16.34 -12.57 10.05
CA LYS A 204 16.66 -11.73 11.20
C LYS A 204 17.22 -10.38 10.75
N CYS A 205 18.14 -10.36 9.80
CA CYS A 205 18.72 -9.14 9.25
C CYS A 205 17.63 -8.24 8.61
N ARG A 206 16.74 -8.81 7.79
CA ARG A 206 15.59 -8.08 7.21
C ARG A 206 14.65 -7.52 8.27
N ALA A 207 14.38 -8.28 9.33
CA ALA A 207 13.56 -7.80 10.43
C ALA A 207 14.22 -6.62 11.15
N VAL A 208 15.52 -6.70 11.45
CA VAL A 208 16.28 -5.59 12.06
C VAL A 208 16.29 -4.37 11.14
N ALA A 209 16.57 -4.55 9.85
CA ALA A 209 16.54 -3.46 8.87
C ALA A 209 15.17 -2.78 8.80
N PHE A 210 14.08 -3.57 8.77
CA PHE A 210 12.72 -3.03 8.81
C PHE A 210 12.48 -2.15 10.04
N TRP A 211 12.85 -2.62 11.24
CA TRP A 211 12.63 -1.88 12.47
C TRP A 211 13.48 -0.61 12.55
N LEU A 212 14.73 -0.66 12.07
CA LEU A 212 15.59 0.53 12.00
C LEU A 212 15.02 1.58 11.05
N ILE A 213 14.65 1.20 9.82
CA ILE A 213 14.07 2.12 8.83
C ILE A 213 12.75 2.71 9.36
N TRP A 214 11.87 1.85 9.90
CA TRP A 214 10.61 2.29 10.47
C TRP A 214 10.79 3.29 11.61
N LEU A 215 11.73 3.03 12.54
CA LEU A 215 11.97 3.88 13.71
C LEU A 215 12.55 5.24 13.28
N VAL A 216 13.60 5.24 12.46
CA VAL A 216 14.24 6.47 11.97
C VAL A 216 13.24 7.33 11.21
N TYR A 217 12.49 6.73 10.28
CA TYR A 217 11.51 7.47 9.49
C TYR A 217 10.36 8.01 10.37
N SER A 218 9.82 7.20 11.28
CA SER A 218 8.77 7.66 12.20
C SER A 218 9.26 8.81 13.08
N LEU A 219 10.49 8.75 13.57
CA LEU A 219 11.09 9.81 14.36
C LEU A 219 11.23 11.11 13.55
N VAL A 220 11.68 11.03 12.30
CA VAL A 220 11.77 12.20 11.41
C VAL A 220 10.39 12.81 11.17
N CYS A 221 9.36 11.99 10.88
CA CYS A 221 7.99 12.48 10.72
C CYS A 221 7.48 13.17 11.99
N LEU A 222 7.70 12.58 13.17
CA LEU A 222 7.26 13.14 14.44
C LEU A 222 7.98 14.46 14.75
N VAL A 223 9.31 14.51 14.60
CA VAL A 223 10.09 15.73 14.82
C VAL A 223 9.61 16.83 13.86
N TYR A 224 9.38 16.50 12.59
CA TYR A 224 8.86 17.45 11.61
C TYR A 224 7.47 17.99 12.00
N THR A 225 6.53 17.11 12.36
CA THR A 225 5.20 17.51 12.82
C THR A 225 5.26 18.37 14.08
N MET A 226 6.14 18.05 15.03
CA MET A 226 6.31 18.86 16.24
C MET A 226 6.91 20.24 15.93
N LEU A 227 7.90 20.32 15.04
CA LEU A 227 8.47 21.59 14.57
C LEU A 227 7.42 22.43 13.85
N PHE A 228 6.59 21.81 13.00
CA PHE A 228 5.48 22.49 12.37
C PHE A 228 4.50 23.06 13.41
N LEU A 229 4.07 22.23 14.37
CA LEU A 229 3.15 22.66 15.44
C LEU A 229 3.73 23.77 16.32
N ALA A 230 5.05 23.80 16.52
CA ALA A 230 5.73 24.83 17.29
C ALA A 230 5.79 26.19 16.55
N ASN A 231 5.79 26.19 15.22
CA ASN A 231 5.94 27.41 14.40
C ASN A 231 4.62 27.93 13.80
N VAL A 232 3.59 27.09 13.72
CA VAL A 232 2.33 27.42 13.05
C VAL A 232 1.38 28.21 13.96
N ARG A 233 0.60 29.11 13.37
CA ARG A 233 -0.46 29.84 14.09
C ARG A 233 -1.61 28.89 14.44
N LEU A 234 -2.32 29.16 15.54
CA LEU A 234 -3.41 28.30 16.03
C LEU A 234 -4.52 28.08 15.00
N VAL A 235 -4.82 29.09 14.16
CA VAL A 235 -5.83 29.01 13.09
C VAL A 235 -5.42 28.00 12.02
N ASP A 236 -4.16 28.03 11.60
CA ASP A 236 -3.62 27.13 10.57
C ASP A 236 -3.45 25.70 11.12
N ALA A 237 -3.15 25.55 12.41
CA ALA A 237 -3.09 24.26 13.09
C ALA A 237 -4.43 23.52 13.03
N HIS A 238 -5.55 24.22 13.21
CA HIS A 238 -6.88 23.62 13.12
C HIS A 238 -7.19 23.17 11.67
N GLY A 239 -6.84 23.99 10.68
CA GLY A 239 -6.97 23.63 9.27
C GLY A 239 -6.15 22.40 8.89
N TRP A 240 -4.91 22.32 9.38
CA TRP A 240 -4.04 21.16 9.23
C TRP A 240 -4.63 19.89 9.87
N LEU A 241 -5.15 20.01 11.08
CA LEU A 241 -5.75 18.88 11.80
C LEU A 241 -7.00 18.35 11.06
N MET A 242 -7.87 19.25 10.61
CA MET A 242 -9.06 18.88 9.84
C MET A 242 -8.68 18.23 8.49
N SER A 243 -7.70 18.78 7.79
CA SER A 243 -7.19 18.21 6.53
C SER A 243 -6.62 16.80 6.75
N THR A 244 -5.76 16.65 7.76
CA THR A 244 -5.16 15.35 8.12
C THR A 244 -6.23 14.34 8.52
N GLY A 245 -7.21 14.76 9.34
CA GLY A 245 -8.35 13.93 9.74
C GLY A 245 -9.21 13.48 8.56
N MET A 246 -9.47 14.37 7.59
CA MET A 246 -10.19 14.03 6.37
C MET A 246 -9.42 13.04 5.49
N SER A 247 -8.11 13.20 5.34
CA SER A 247 -7.27 12.23 4.62
C SER A 247 -7.32 10.85 5.29
N LEU A 248 -7.30 10.79 6.63
CA LEU A 248 -7.43 9.54 7.36
C LEU A 248 -8.83 8.92 7.19
N LEU A 249 -9.88 9.73 7.28
CA LEU A 249 -11.25 9.26 7.05
C LEU A 249 -11.42 8.69 5.65
N GLN A 250 -10.82 9.35 4.65
CA GLN A 250 -10.82 8.89 3.27
C GLN A 250 -10.12 7.53 3.12
N ASP A 251 -8.93 7.37 3.69
CA ASP A 251 -8.15 6.14 3.60
C ASP A 251 -8.75 4.98 4.39
N LEU A 252 -9.39 5.26 5.53
CA LEU A 252 -9.89 4.24 6.45
C LEU A 252 -11.33 3.82 6.13
N VAL A 253 -12.18 4.74 5.70
CA VAL A 253 -13.62 4.48 5.55
C VAL A 253 -14.04 4.59 4.09
N ILE A 254 -13.74 5.72 3.44
CA ILE A 254 -14.26 6.01 2.10
C ILE A 254 -13.69 5.04 1.06
N LEU A 255 -12.36 4.86 1.06
CA LEU A 255 -11.69 4.00 0.07
C LEU A 255 -12.09 2.52 0.19
N PRO A 256 -12.11 1.88 1.38
CA PRO A 256 -12.59 0.51 1.52
C PRO A 256 -14.07 0.34 1.16
N LEU A 257 -14.91 1.34 1.48
CA LEU A 257 -16.32 1.34 1.11
C LEU A 257 -16.49 1.41 -0.40
N PHE A 258 -15.77 2.32 -1.06
CA PHE A 258 -15.77 2.46 -2.51
C PHE A 258 -15.33 1.17 -3.21
N LEU A 259 -14.23 0.54 -2.74
CA LEU A 259 -13.76 -0.73 -3.29
C LEU A 259 -14.78 -1.87 -3.10
N ALA A 260 -15.40 -1.96 -1.93
CA ALA A 260 -16.44 -2.96 -1.65
C ALA A 260 -17.68 -2.77 -2.55
N LEU A 261 -18.08 -1.51 -2.79
CA LEU A 261 -19.16 -1.18 -3.72
C LEU A 261 -18.81 -1.54 -5.16
N ALA A 262 -17.64 -1.10 -5.64
CA ALA A 262 -17.19 -1.36 -7.00
C ALA A 262 -17.11 -2.86 -7.31
N LEU A 263 -16.49 -3.64 -6.42
CA LEU A 263 -16.40 -5.10 -6.58
C LEU A 263 -17.75 -5.79 -6.43
N GLY A 264 -18.61 -5.33 -5.51
CA GLY A 264 -19.96 -5.84 -5.35
C GLY A 264 -20.82 -5.63 -6.59
N LEU A 265 -20.69 -4.46 -7.25
CA LEU A 265 -21.34 -4.15 -8.53
C LEU A 265 -20.79 -5.03 -9.65
N MET A 266 -19.46 -5.12 -9.79
CA MET A 266 -18.80 -5.95 -10.81
C MET A 266 -19.19 -7.43 -10.69
N ALA A 267 -19.21 -7.97 -9.47
CA ALA A 267 -19.67 -9.33 -9.21
C ALA A 267 -21.14 -9.53 -9.58
N SER A 268 -21.99 -8.53 -9.31
CA SER A 268 -23.42 -8.59 -9.65
C SER A 268 -23.64 -8.57 -11.16
N VAL A 269 -22.93 -7.71 -11.90
CA VAL A 269 -22.97 -7.67 -13.36
C VAL A 269 -22.46 -8.99 -13.97
N ALA A 270 -21.37 -9.54 -13.44
CA ALA A 270 -20.81 -10.82 -13.90
C ALA A 270 -21.75 -12.01 -13.67
N LEU A 271 -22.57 -11.99 -12.62
CA LEU A 271 -23.57 -13.02 -12.36
C LEU A 271 -24.79 -12.88 -13.28
N LEU A 272 -25.23 -11.65 -13.56
CA LEU A 272 -26.32 -11.39 -14.50
C LEU A 272 -25.95 -11.79 -15.93
N SER A 273 -24.74 -11.47 -16.38
CA SER A 273 -24.27 -11.84 -17.72
C SER A 273 -24.18 -13.36 -17.92
N LYS A 274 -23.75 -14.10 -16.89
CA LYS A 274 -23.76 -15.57 -16.89
C LYS A 274 -25.17 -16.15 -16.88
N GLY A 275 -26.09 -15.52 -16.16
CA GLY A 275 -27.51 -15.91 -16.13
C GLY A 275 -28.16 -15.80 -17.51
N ILE A 276 -27.92 -14.70 -18.22
CA ILE A 276 -28.45 -14.47 -19.58
C ILE A 276 -27.91 -15.53 -20.54
N ARG A 277 -26.60 -15.80 -20.53
CA ARG A 277 -25.98 -16.80 -21.43
C ARG A 277 -26.56 -18.20 -21.24
N ARG A 278 -26.89 -18.60 -20.00
CA ARG A 278 -27.51 -19.91 -19.74
C ARG A 278 -28.95 -20.00 -20.26
N ARG A 279 -29.64 -18.87 -20.42
CA ARG A 279 -31.03 -18.84 -20.88
C ARG A 279 -31.14 -18.85 -22.41
N THR A 280 -30.10 -18.41 -23.12
CA THR A 280 -30.09 -18.29 -24.59
C THR A 280 -29.35 -19.42 -25.30
N GLY A 281 -28.71 -20.35 -24.58
CA GLY A 281 -28.10 -21.54 -25.16
C GLY A 281 -29.16 -22.62 -25.42
N CYS A 282 -29.93 -22.46 -26.48
CA CYS A 282 -30.62 -23.56 -27.17
C CYS A 282 -29.64 -24.23 -28.14
#